data_AF-R5KSN8-F1
#
_entry.id   AF-R5KSN8-F1
#
_cell.length_a   1.000
_cell.length_b   1.000
_cell.length_c   1.000
_cell.angle_alpha   90.00
_cell.angle_beta   90.00
_cell.angle_gamma   90.00
#
_symmetry.space_group_name_H-M   'P 1'
#
loop_
_entity.id
_entity.type
_entity.pdbx_description
1 polymer ?
#
loop_
_entity_poly.entity_id
_entity_poly.type
_entity_poly.pdbx_seq_one_letter_code
_entity_poly.pdbx_strand_id
1 'polypeptide(L)'
;MQKGFTLAEVLITLGIIGIVAAMTMPVINAKTQDLVLDSQYKKSQNILSNGYKLMMAKSSTYQVENLPFLSACTDNKCISMEHKNIFSIINDSAGNLSYDILPQEYSIKGKSEKSNFKWIDTKYIFATNDGMIFGLTPDDEASSFSIVSDVNGIKMPNVVKRDLYKFRYSGAGKLSDVSDELEDISVCTIENPTGCTEQQCMAIEGYHQVADGQICIEWFHNQCMFCVPK
;
A
#
# COMPACT_ATOMS: atom_id res chain seq x y z
N MET A 1 27.38 18.16 -59.22
CA MET A 1 26.92 16.77 -58.94
C MET A 1 26.59 16.68 -57.47
N GLN A 2 25.33 16.41 -57.10
CA GLN A 2 25.00 16.10 -55.71
C GLN A 2 25.32 14.62 -55.45
N LYS A 3 26.17 14.34 -54.45
CA LYS A 3 26.42 13.00 -53.96
C LYS A 3 25.25 12.62 -53.05
N GLY A 4 24.40 11.70 -53.49
CA GLY A 4 23.34 11.11 -52.67
C GLY A 4 23.87 9.94 -51.85
N PHE A 5 23.25 9.66 -50.70
CA PHE A 5 23.55 8.47 -49.92
C PHE A 5 23.13 7.21 -50.68
N THR A 6 23.95 6.17 -50.61
CA THR A 6 23.62 4.86 -51.15
C THR A 6 22.61 4.15 -50.25
N LEU A 7 21.83 3.24 -50.83
CA LEU A 7 20.88 2.40 -50.08
C LEU A 7 21.58 1.63 -48.94
N ALA A 8 22.79 1.12 -49.21
CA ALA A 8 23.58 0.39 -48.22
C ALA A 8 24.00 1.29 -47.03
N GLU A 9 24.43 2.53 -47.28
CA GLU A 9 24.77 3.49 -46.21
C GLU A 9 23.57 3.81 -45.33
N VAL A 10 22.38 4.01 -45.92
CA VAL A 10 21.16 4.27 -45.15
C VAL A 10 20.73 3.04 -44.33
N LEU A 11 20.85 1.82 -44.88
CA LEU A 11 20.49 0.61 -44.16
C LEU A 11 21.43 0.30 -42.99
N ILE A 12 22.74 0.49 -43.17
CA ILE A 12 23.72 0.28 -42.09
C ILE A 12 23.50 1.30 -40.97
N THR A 13 23.26 2.57 -41.30
CA THR A 13 23.00 3.61 -40.30
C THR A 13 21.71 3.37 -39.53
N LEU A 14 20.62 3.00 -40.21
CA LEU A 14 19.36 2.60 -39.55
C LEU A 14 19.54 1.35 -38.70
N GLY A 15 20.33 0.37 -39.14
CA GLY A 15 20.65 -0.84 -38.38
C GLY A 15 21.41 -0.54 -37.08
N ILE A 16 22.44 0.32 -37.16
CA ILE A 16 23.22 0.74 -35.97
C ILE A 16 22.34 1.51 -34.99
N ILE A 17 21.56 2.49 -35.47
CA ILE A 17 20.64 3.26 -34.62
C ILE A 17 19.59 2.33 -33.99
N GLY A 18 19.08 1.35 -34.73
CA GLY A 18 18.14 0.36 -34.23
C GLY A 18 18.69 -0.48 -33.07
N ILE A 19 19.94 -0.96 -33.18
CA ILE A 19 20.60 -1.73 -32.10
C ILE A 19 20.82 -0.85 -30.86
N VAL A 20 21.37 0.36 -31.05
CA VAL A 20 21.63 1.28 -29.94
C VAL A 20 20.32 1.69 -29.25
N ALA A 21 19.27 1.98 -30.03
CA ALA A 21 17.95 2.28 -29.50
C ALA A 21 17.38 1.10 -28.70
N ALA A 22 17.49 -0.13 -29.21
CA ALA A 22 17.00 -1.32 -28.52
C ALA A 22 17.69 -1.56 -27.16
N MET A 23 18.98 -1.22 -27.03
CA MET A 23 19.70 -1.34 -25.76
C MET A 23 19.41 -0.18 -24.79
N THR A 24 19.11 1.01 -25.30
CA THR A 24 18.94 2.23 -24.48
C THR A 24 17.50 2.47 -24.03
N MET A 25 16.51 2.15 -24.87
CA MET A 25 15.08 2.36 -24.56
C MET A 25 14.64 1.69 -23.24
N PRO A 26 14.99 0.43 -22.94
CA PRO A 26 14.57 -0.20 -21.69
C PRO A 26 15.14 0.49 -20.45
N VAL A 27 16.42 0.91 -20.51
CA VAL A 27 17.12 1.56 -19.39
C VAL A 27 16.51 2.93 -19.10
N ILE A 28 16.24 3.71 -20.15
CA ILE A 28 15.64 5.04 -20.00
C ILE A 28 14.22 4.90 -19.45
N ASN A 29 13.42 3.97 -19.95
CA ASN A 29 12.05 3.74 -19.47
C ASN A 29 12.00 3.33 -17.99
N ALA A 30 12.89 2.43 -17.55
CA ALA A 30 12.95 2.05 -16.15
C ALA A 30 13.31 3.25 -15.25
N LYS A 31 14.29 4.06 -15.65
CA LYS A 31 14.72 5.24 -14.90
C LYS A 31 13.64 6.34 -14.86
N THR A 32 12.93 6.57 -15.96
CA THR A 32 11.83 7.55 -15.98
C THR A 32 10.67 7.10 -15.12
N GLN A 33 10.33 5.81 -15.13
CA GLN A 33 9.33 5.24 -14.22
C GLN A 33 9.68 5.49 -12.76
N ASP A 34 10.93 5.25 -12.35
CA ASP A 34 11.37 5.48 -10.96
C ASP A 34 11.23 6.96 -10.55
N LEU A 35 11.61 7.89 -11.43
CA LEU A 35 11.47 9.32 -11.17
C LEU A 35 10.01 9.75 -11.07
N VAL A 36 9.13 9.18 -11.90
CA VAL A 36 7.69 9.44 -11.84
C VAL A 36 7.14 8.93 -10.52
N LEU A 37 7.47 7.71 -10.09
CA LEU A 37 6.98 7.15 -8.83
C LEU A 37 7.45 7.95 -7.60
N ASP A 38 8.71 8.39 -7.56
CA ASP A 38 9.20 9.27 -6.49
C ASP A 38 8.45 10.61 -6.45
N SER A 39 8.17 11.20 -7.61
CA SER A 39 7.36 12.41 -7.68
C SER A 39 5.93 12.17 -7.21
N GLN A 40 5.35 11.02 -7.53
CA GLN A 40 3.99 10.65 -7.14
C GLN A 40 3.89 10.37 -5.64
N TYR A 41 4.92 9.77 -5.03
CA TYR A 41 5.03 9.65 -3.57
C TYR A 41 5.02 11.01 -2.86
N LYS A 42 5.86 11.96 -3.28
CA LYS A 42 5.87 13.31 -2.70
C LYS A 42 4.53 14.01 -2.88
N LYS A 43 3.89 13.79 -4.03
CA LYS A 43 2.56 14.33 -4.31
C LYS A 43 1.51 13.71 -3.40
N SER A 44 1.51 12.39 -3.19
CA SER A 44 0.55 11.71 -2.33
C SER A 44 0.67 12.19 -0.88
N GLN A 45 1.89 12.32 -0.36
CA GLN A 45 2.15 12.91 0.96
C GLN A 45 1.58 14.33 1.08
N ASN A 46 1.76 15.16 0.06
CA ASN A 46 1.22 16.53 0.04
C ASN A 46 -0.31 16.54 -0.04
N ILE A 47 -0.93 15.68 -0.84
CA ILE A 47 -2.39 15.54 -0.93
C ILE A 47 -2.94 15.18 0.45
N LEU A 48 -2.37 14.19 1.12
CA LEU A 48 -2.82 13.76 2.44
C LEU A 48 -2.59 14.84 3.51
N SER A 49 -1.39 15.42 3.56
CA SER A 49 -1.06 16.44 4.57
C SER A 49 -1.96 17.67 4.43
N ASN A 50 -2.13 18.18 3.21
CA ASN A 50 -2.96 19.36 2.98
C ASN A 50 -4.45 19.06 3.09
N GLY A 51 -4.88 17.88 2.61
CA GLY A 51 -6.27 17.45 2.67
C GLY A 51 -6.77 17.31 4.11
N TYR A 52 -6.09 16.54 4.95
CA TYR A 52 -6.53 16.37 6.33
C TYR A 52 -6.36 17.64 7.17
N LYS A 53 -5.35 18.48 6.92
CA LYS A 53 -5.29 19.83 7.53
C LYS A 53 -6.47 20.69 7.13
N LEU A 54 -6.89 20.66 5.87
CA LEU A 54 -8.07 21.37 5.39
C LEU A 54 -9.35 20.83 6.04
N MET A 55 -9.45 19.50 6.19
CA MET A 55 -10.57 18.86 6.88
C MET A 55 -10.65 19.31 8.34
N MET A 56 -9.53 19.33 9.05
CA MET A 56 -9.43 19.82 10.43
C MET A 56 -9.86 21.29 10.53
N ALA A 57 -9.37 22.14 9.62
CA ALA A 57 -9.72 23.55 9.58
C ALA A 57 -11.21 23.79 9.32
N LYS A 58 -11.81 23.07 8.35
CA LYS A 58 -13.25 23.18 8.04
C LYS A 58 -14.14 22.70 9.18
N SER A 59 -13.72 21.67 9.91
CA SER A 59 -14.46 21.11 11.05
C SER A 59 -14.13 21.81 12.38
N SER A 60 -13.27 22.85 12.36
CA SER A 60 -12.82 23.58 13.55
C SER A 60 -12.28 22.67 14.66
N THR A 61 -11.64 21.56 14.27
CA THR A 61 -10.99 20.62 15.19
C THR A 61 -9.48 20.77 15.15
N TYR A 62 -8.86 20.57 16.31
CA TYR A 62 -7.41 20.59 16.49
C TYR A 62 -6.84 19.20 16.75
N GLN A 63 -7.70 18.20 16.95
CA GLN A 63 -7.32 16.83 17.29
C GLN A 63 -7.88 15.85 16.26
N VAL A 64 -7.06 14.88 15.87
CA VAL A 64 -7.42 13.87 14.87
C VAL A 64 -8.66 13.06 15.26
N GLU A 65 -8.77 12.66 16.53
CA GLU A 65 -9.91 11.89 17.06
C GLU A 65 -11.28 12.55 16.84
N ASN A 66 -11.30 13.89 16.72
CA ASN A 66 -12.51 14.69 16.54
C ASN A 66 -12.80 14.99 15.06
N LEU A 67 -12.09 14.35 14.12
CA LEU A 67 -12.41 14.47 12.71
C LEU A 67 -13.78 13.83 12.42
N PRO A 68 -14.66 14.48 11.63
CA PRO A 68 -16.04 14.01 11.44
C PRO A 68 -16.16 12.55 10.99
N PHE A 69 -15.25 12.10 10.11
CA PHE A 69 -15.26 10.74 9.62
C PHE A 69 -14.82 9.68 10.65
N LEU A 70 -14.09 10.08 11.70
CA LEU A 70 -13.68 9.20 12.81
C LEU A 70 -14.70 9.22 13.94
N SER A 71 -15.17 10.41 14.33
CA SER A 71 -15.98 10.59 15.53
C SER A 71 -17.48 10.36 15.32
N ALA A 72 -17.99 10.52 14.08
CA ALA A 72 -19.43 10.52 13.82
C ALA A 72 -19.88 9.50 12.77
N CYS A 73 -19.01 9.08 11.85
CA CYS A 73 -19.39 8.17 10.78
C CYS A 73 -19.35 6.70 11.20
N THR A 74 -20.40 5.96 10.88
CA THR A 74 -20.50 4.51 11.13
C THR A 74 -20.39 3.66 9.86
N ASP A 75 -20.64 4.25 8.70
CA ASP A 75 -20.63 3.59 7.39
C ASP A 75 -19.77 4.30 6.34
N ASN A 76 -19.52 3.60 5.22
CA ASN A 76 -18.69 4.13 4.12
C ASN A 76 -19.33 5.32 3.41
N LYS A 77 -20.66 5.47 3.42
CA LYS A 77 -21.34 6.59 2.75
C LYS A 77 -21.07 7.90 3.47
N CYS A 78 -21.09 7.88 4.81
CA CYS A 78 -20.73 9.03 5.63
C CYS A 78 -19.26 9.39 5.44
N ILE A 79 -18.35 8.40 5.52
CA ILE A 79 -16.90 8.62 5.29
C ILE A 79 -16.65 9.20 3.89
N SER A 80 -17.36 8.68 2.88
CA SER A 80 -17.32 9.15 1.50
C SER A 80 -17.71 10.62 1.35
N MET A 81 -18.81 11.03 2.00
CA MET A 81 -19.28 12.42 1.97
C MET A 81 -18.24 13.38 2.56
N GLU A 82 -17.68 13.05 3.73
CA GLU A 82 -16.66 13.86 4.39
C GLU A 82 -15.38 13.97 3.55
N HIS A 83 -14.93 12.86 2.95
CA HIS A 83 -13.74 12.87 2.10
C HIS A 83 -13.97 13.59 0.77
N LYS A 84 -15.15 13.47 0.13
CA LYS A 84 -15.49 14.18 -1.12
C LYS A 84 -15.56 15.70 -0.95
N ASN A 85 -15.81 16.21 0.25
CA ASN A 85 -15.78 17.65 0.55
C ASN A 85 -14.37 18.25 0.57
N ILE A 86 -13.33 17.40 0.57
CA ILE A 86 -11.92 17.77 0.73
C ILE A 86 -11.07 17.31 -0.46
N PHE A 87 -11.24 16.06 -0.88
CA PHE A 87 -10.44 15.41 -1.90
C PHE A 87 -11.20 15.28 -3.22
N SER A 88 -10.48 15.39 -4.34
CA SER A 88 -11.02 15.17 -5.69
C SER A 88 -11.14 13.66 -5.99
N ILE A 89 -12.15 13.04 -5.39
CA ILE A 89 -12.41 11.59 -5.49
C ILE A 89 -13.21 11.29 -6.76
N ILE A 90 -12.73 10.33 -7.55
CA ILE A 90 -13.42 9.83 -8.74
C ILE A 90 -14.29 8.60 -8.46
N ASN A 91 -13.86 7.74 -7.53
CA ASN A 91 -14.58 6.54 -7.13
C ASN A 91 -14.10 6.12 -5.73
N ASP A 92 -14.95 5.45 -4.96
CA ASP A 92 -14.66 5.03 -3.60
C ASP A 92 -15.48 3.81 -3.18
N SER A 93 -15.21 3.30 -1.98
CA SER A 93 -15.87 2.10 -1.43
C SER A 93 -17.33 2.31 -1.05
N ALA A 94 -17.85 3.54 -1.13
CA ALA A 94 -19.28 3.82 -1.08
C ALA A 94 -19.95 3.77 -2.47
N GLY A 95 -19.14 3.85 -3.53
CA GLY A 95 -19.52 3.68 -4.92
C GLY A 95 -19.15 2.30 -5.43
N ASN A 96 -18.42 2.25 -6.55
CA ASN A 96 -18.11 1.01 -7.28
C ASN A 96 -16.65 0.58 -7.12
N LEU A 97 -15.87 1.21 -6.24
CA LEU A 97 -14.50 0.80 -5.98
C LEU A 97 -14.51 -0.33 -4.96
N SER A 98 -14.16 -1.53 -5.41
CA SER A 98 -14.08 -2.71 -4.57
C SER A 98 -12.62 -3.17 -4.45
N TYR A 99 -12.29 -3.85 -3.34
CA TYR A 99 -10.91 -4.25 -3.05
C TYR A 99 -10.41 -5.36 -3.97
N ASP A 100 -11.30 -6.14 -4.58
CA ASP A 100 -11.00 -7.28 -5.46
C ASP A 100 -10.36 -6.87 -6.80
N ILE A 101 -10.62 -5.63 -7.24
CA ILE A 101 -10.03 -5.08 -8.46
C ILE A 101 -8.67 -4.39 -8.23
N LEU A 102 -8.20 -4.35 -6.97
CA LEU A 102 -6.93 -3.74 -6.58
C LEU A 102 -5.81 -4.79 -6.51
N PRO A 103 -4.52 -4.38 -6.53
CA PRO A 103 -3.42 -5.33 -6.33
C PRO A 103 -3.53 -6.06 -4.99
N GLN A 104 -3.55 -7.39 -5.02
CA GLN A 104 -3.72 -8.23 -3.82
C GLN A 104 -2.41 -8.52 -3.08
N GLU A 105 -1.27 -8.25 -3.71
CA GLU A 105 0.05 -8.55 -3.19
C GLU A 105 1.05 -7.47 -3.56
N TYR A 106 1.89 -7.11 -2.61
CA TYR A 106 3.00 -6.19 -2.81
C TYR A 106 4.30 -6.87 -2.42
N SER A 107 5.30 -6.78 -3.29
CA SER A 107 6.63 -7.33 -3.02
C SER A 107 7.46 -6.39 -2.16
N ILE A 108 8.35 -6.96 -1.35
CA ILE A 108 9.30 -6.21 -0.52
C ILE A 108 10.70 -6.38 -1.13
N LYS A 109 11.41 -5.27 -1.31
CA LYS A 109 12.74 -5.31 -1.93
C LYS A 109 13.71 -6.11 -1.06
N GLY A 110 14.31 -7.15 -1.63
CA GLY A 110 15.29 -7.98 -0.94
C GLY A 110 14.70 -9.08 -0.04
N LYS A 111 13.38 -9.30 -0.06
CA LYS A 111 12.71 -10.39 0.66
C LYS A 111 11.95 -11.29 -0.33
N SER A 112 11.88 -12.60 -0.04
CA SER A 112 11.04 -13.56 -0.80
C SER A 112 9.56 -13.35 -0.50
N GLU A 113 9.27 -13.08 0.77
CA GLU A 113 7.92 -12.86 1.28
C GLU A 113 7.32 -11.55 0.78
N LYS A 114 5.99 -11.55 0.69
CA LYS A 114 5.19 -10.37 0.34
C LYS A 114 4.84 -9.58 1.60
N SER A 115 4.43 -8.34 1.39
CA SER A 115 3.80 -7.54 2.44
C SER A 115 2.52 -8.23 2.94
N ASN A 116 2.28 -8.13 4.25
CA ASN A 116 1.04 -8.59 4.87
C ASN A 116 -0.16 -7.69 4.56
N PHE A 117 0.05 -6.53 3.93
CA PHE A 117 -1.02 -5.60 3.61
C PHE A 117 -2.06 -6.22 2.67
N LYS A 118 -3.34 -6.05 3.03
CA LYS A 118 -4.49 -6.39 2.18
C LYS A 118 -5.49 -5.24 2.17
N TRP A 119 -6.00 -4.92 0.98
CA TRP A 119 -7.03 -3.89 0.82
C TRP A 119 -8.34 -4.23 1.54
N ILE A 120 -8.64 -5.52 1.73
CA ILE A 120 -9.83 -5.98 2.46
C ILE A 120 -9.82 -5.55 3.93
N ASP A 121 -8.64 -5.32 4.52
CA ASP A 121 -8.48 -4.88 5.91
C ASP A 121 -8.64 -3.36 6.07
N THR A 122 -8.83 -2.64 4.96
CA THR A 122 -9.05 -1.19 4.98
C THR A 122 -10.53 -0.86 5.16
N LYS A 123 -10.83 0.11 6.02
CA LYS A 123 -12.22 0.52 6.31
C LYS A 123 -12.84 1.24 5.12
N TYR A 124 -12.09 2.14 4.49
CA TYR A 124 -12.56 2.98 3.40
C TYR A 124 -11.48 3.14 2.34
N ILE A 125 -11.85 3.03 1.06
CA ILE A 125 -10.93 3.13 -0.07
C ILE A 125 -11.44 4.22 -1.00
N PHE A 126 -10.55 5.07 -1.49
CA PHE A 126 -10.90 6.07 -2.51
C PHE A 126 -9.79 6.22 -3.55
N ALA A 127 -10.22 6.47 -4.79
CA ALA A 127 -9.34 6.77 -5.91
C ALA A 127 -9.49 8.23 -6.31
N THR A 128 -8.36 8.84 -6.71
CA THR A 128 -8.29 10.23 -7.16
C THR A 128 -8.05 10.32 -8.66
N ASN A 129 -8.29 11.49 -9.25
CA ASN A 129 -8.26 11.69 -10.70
C ASN A 129 -6.88 11.48 -11.36
N ASP A 130 -5.80 11.47 -10.58
CA ASP A 130 -4.43 11.24 -11.03
C ASP A 130 -4.03 9.75 -11.01
N GLY A 131 -4.97 8.87 -10.63
CA GLY A 131 -4.78 7.43 -10.61
C GLY A 131 -4.26 6.87 -9.29
N MET A 132 -4.06 7.70 -8.26
CA MET A 132 -3.69 7.21 -6.94
C MET A 132 -4.89 6.61 -6.20
N ILE A 133 -4.61 5.59 -5.41
CA ILE A 133 -5.60 4.88 -4.60
C ILE A 133 -5.16 4.97 -3.14
N PHE A 134 -6.10 5.32 -2.27
CA PHE A 134 -5.87 5.49 -0.84
C PHE A 134 -6.77 4.54 -0.06
N GLY A 135 -6.23 3.90 0.96
CA GLY A 135 -6.95 3.04 1.90
C GLY A 135 -6.80 3.58 3.31
N LEU A 136 -7.92 3.75 4.02
CA LEU A 136 -7.97 4.29 5.36
C LEU A 136 -8.31 3.19 6.37
N THR A 137 -7.54 3.13 7.45
CA THR A 137 -7.76 2.23 8.57
C THR A 137 -7.62 3.03 9.88
N PRO A 138 -8.72 3.30 10.59
CA PRO A 138 -8.67 3.91 11.91
C PRO A 138 -7.90 3.00 12.89
N ASP A 139 -7.23 3.60 13.86
CA ASP A 139 -6.71 2.89 15.02
C ASP A 139 -7.86 2.50 15.96
N ASP A 140 -7.67 1.49 16.81
CA ASP A 140 -8.75 0.92 17.65
C ASP A 140 -9.36 1.95 18.61
N GLU A 141 -8.54 2.86 19.14
CA GLU A 141 -8.97 3.95 20.01
C GLU A 141 -9.38 5.22 19.24
N ALA A 142 -9.33 5.21 17.90
CA ALA A 142 -9.57 6.35 17.01
C ALA A 142 -8.73 7.61 17.31
N SER A 143 -7.70 7.51 18.15
CA SER A 143 -6.75 8.59 18.48
C SER A 143 -5.79 8.91 17.32
N SER A 144 -5.66 7.95 16.40
CA SER A 144 -4.92 8.08 15.15
C SER A 144 -5.60 7.28 14.04
N PHE A 145 -5.14 7.47 12.81
CA PHE A 145 -5.51 6.59 11.71
C PHE A 145 -4.35 6.42 10.74
N SER A 146 -4.32 5.24 10.10
CA SER A 146 -3.37 4.92 9.06
C SER A 146 -4.01 5.13 7.69
N ILE A 147 -3.25 5.69 6.76
CA ILE A 147 -3.61 5.79 5.34
C ILE A 147 -2.53 5.09 4.55
N VAL A 148 -2.92 4.09 3.77
CA VAL A 148 -2.08 3.51 2.74
C VAL A 148 -2.32 4.25 1.43
N SER A 149 -1.24 4.55 0.71
CA SER A 149 -1.26 5.21 -0.59
C SER A 149 -0.58 4.32 -1.61
N ASP A 150 -1.34 3.89 -2.60
CA ASP A 150 -0.82 3.33 -3.84
C ASP A 150 -0.74 4.45 -4.88
N VAL A 151 0.48 4.83 -5.25
CA VAL A 151 0.75 5.99 -6.10
C VAL A 151 0.62 5.71 -7.58
N ASN A 152 0.46 4.43 -7.97
CA ASN A 152 0.35 4.01 -9.37
C ASN A 152 -0.99 3.31 -9.67
N GLY A 153 -1.70 2.83 -8.63
CA GLY A 153 -2.97 2.13 -8.71
C GLY A 153 -2.80 0.66 -9.12
N ILE A 154 -3.49 0.25 -10.18
CA ILE A 154 -3.47 -1.16 -10.66
C ILE A 154 -2.24 -1.50 -11.52
N LYS A 155 -1.35 -0.53 -11.75
CA LYS A 155 -0.24 -0.69 -12.70
C LYS A 155 0.91 -1.40 -12.00
N MET A 156 1.77 -2.04 -12.78
CA MET A 156 3.03 -2.56 -12.26
C MET A 156 4.08 -1.45 -12.26
N PRO A 157 5.04 -1.47 -11.32
CA PRO A 157 5.27 -2.49 -10.29
C PRO A 157 4.29 -2.42 -9.10
N ASN A 158 4.25 -3.47 -8.26
CA ASN A 158 3.54 -3.48 -6.97
C ASN A 158 4.56 -3.78 -5.86
N VAL A 159 5.32 -2.77 -5.48
CA VAL A 159 6.45 -2.89 -4.55
C VAL A 159 6.27 -1.90 -3.39
N VAL A 160 6.48 -2.39 -2.16
CA VAL A 160 6.49 -1.55 -0.95
C VAL A 160 7.59 -0.50 -1.03
N LYS A 161 7.32 0.73 -0.60
CA LYS A 161 8.21 1.91 -0.70
C LYS A 161 8.62 2.28 -2.13
N ARG A 162 7.83 1.87 -3.11
CA ARG A 162 7.97 2.30 -4.51
C ARG A 162 6.62 2.71 -5.07
N ASP A 163 5.65 1.82 -4.92
CA ASP A 163 4.26 2.01 -5.34
C ASP A 163 3.35 2.19 -4.11
N LEU A 164 3.55 1.36 -3.08
CA LEU A 164 2.77 1.36 -1.85
C LEU A 164 3.51 2.02 -0.69
N TYR A 165 2.86 2.99 -0.06
CA TYR A 165 3.37 3.72 1.11
C TYR A 165 2.32 3.75 2.21
N LYS A 166 2.75 3.82 3.46
CA LYS A 166 1.86 3.93 4.63
C LYS A 166 2.19 5.19 5.41
N PHE A 167 1.16 5.95 5.73
CA PHE A 167 1.26 7.14 6.55
C PHE A 167 0.36 7.00 7.77
N ARG A 168 0.81 7.53 8.91
CA ARG A 168 0.00 7.65 10.12
C ARG A 168 -0.28 9.12 10.40
N TYR A 169 -1.55 9.43 10.63
CA TYR A 169 -1.99 10.76 11.02
C TYR A 169 -2.43 10.73 12.49
N SER A 170 -1.83 11.56 13.35
CA SER A 170 -2.07 11.50 14.79
C SER A 170 -1.97 12.86 15.49
N GLY A 171 -2.50 12.91 16.71
CA GLY A 171 -2.42 14.07 17.61
C GLY A 171 -3.04 15.32 16.98
N ALA A 172 -2.27 16.41 16.94
CA ALA A 172 -2.69 17.70 16.40
C ALA A 172 -2.53 17.85 14.88
N GLY A 173 -2.61 16.75 14.13
CA GLY A 173 -2.50 16.74 12.67
C GLY A 173 -1.09 16.47 12.13
N LYS A 174 -0.31 15.65 12.83
CA LYS A 174 1.01 15.22 12.37
C LYS A 174 0.87 14.04 11.41
N LEU A 175 1.35 14.19 10.17
CA LEU A 175 1.51 13.09 9.22
C LEU A 175 2.93 12.51 9.34
N SER A 176 3.04 11.21 9.63
CA SER A 176 4.31 10.49 9.73
C SER A 176 4.35 9.38 8.67
N ASP A 177 5.47 9.25 7.96
CA ASP A 177 5.70 8.09 7.10
C ASP A 177 6.06 6.89 7.98
N VAL A 178 5.29 5.81 7.84
CA VAL A 178 5.46 4.55 8.56
C VAL A 178 5.48 3.37 7.58
N SER A 179 5.99 3.60 6.37
CA SER A 179 6.04 2.58 5.30
C SER A 179 6.93 1.39 5.66
N ASP A 180 7.82 1.51 6.65
CA ASP A 180 8.58 0.39 7.21
C ASP A 180 7.65 -0.71 7.74
N GLU A 181 6.50 -0.35 8.32
CA GLU A 181 5.52 -1.31 8.86
C GLU A 181 4.88 -2.19 7.76
N LEU A 182 4.96 -1.78 6.49
CA LEU A 182 4.51 -2.61 5.37
C LEU A 182 5.54 -3.70 5.00
N GLU A 183 6.78 -3.55 5.45
CA GLU A 183 7.85 -4.53 5.27
C GLU A 183 7.98 -5.48 6.45
N ASP A 184 7.30 -5.18 7.56
CA ASP A 184 7.12 -6.06 8.70
C ASP A 184 6.19 -7.20 8.30
N ILE A 185 6.79 -8.19 7.63
CA ILE A 185 6.23 -9.53 7.54
C ILE A 185 6.15 -9.98 8.99
N SER A 186 4.94 -10.12 9.52
CA SER A 186 4.66 -10.59 10.88
C SER A 186 5.61 -11.74 11.20
N VAL A 187 6.65 -11.41 11.94
CA VAL A 187 7.63 -12.33 12.47
C VAL A 187 6.83 -13.18 13.45
N CYS A 188 6.79 -14.49 13.23
CA CYS A 188 6.20 -15.51 14.11
C CYS A 188 5.67 -14.97 15.47
N THR A 189 4.34 -14.90 15.62
CA THR A 189 3.68 -14.56 16.90
C THR A 189 2.63 -15.61 17.23
N ILE A 190 2.27 -15.73 18.51
CA ILE A 190 1.25 -16.68 19.00
C ILE A 190 -0.12 -16.42 18.34
N GLU A 191 -0.43 -15.16 18.03
CA GLU A 191 -1.68 -14.74 17.39
C GLU A 191 -1.65 -14.90 15.86
N ASN A 192 -0.46 -15.03 15.26
CA ASN A 192 -0.27 -15.25 13.83
C ASN A 192 0.82 -16.32 13.59
N PRO A 193 0.51 -17.60 13.88
CA PRO A 193 1.50 -18.67 13.83
C PRO A 193 1.95 -19.01 12.39
N THR A 194 1.20 -18.63 11.36
CA THR A 194 1.44 -19.08 9.98
C THR A 194 2.80 -18.66 9.40
N GLY A 195 3.45 -17.65 9.98
CA GLY A 195 4.81 -17.20 9.61
C GLY A 195 5.95 -17.83 10.42
N CYS A 196 5.65 -18.78 11.31
CA CYS A 196 6.65 -19.43 12.16
C CYS A 196 7.44 -20.51 11.42
N THR A 197 8.74 -20.60 11.70
CA THR A 197 9.53 -21.80 11.39
C THR A 197 9.20 -22.94 12.37
N GLU A 198 9.55 -24.18 12.03
CA GLU A 198 9.29 -25.36 12.87
C GLU A 198 9.78 -25.18 14.31
N GLN A 199 11.02 -24.71 14.50
CA GLN A 199 11.59 -24.45 15.83
C GLN A 199 10.85 -23.35 16.61
N GLN A 200 10.36 -22.31 15.91
CA GLN A 200 9.61 -21.23 16.55
C GLN A 200 8.19 -21.66 16.89
N CYS A 201 7.57 -22.51 16.07
CA CYS A 201 6.27 -23.11 16.34
C CYS A 201 6.30 -24.00 17.59
N MET A 202 7.30 -24.88 17.68
CA MET A 202 7.50 -25.76 18.85
C MET A 202 7.83 -24.98 20.13
N ALA A 203 8.46 -23.81 20.03
CA ALA A 203 8.67 -22.93 21.19
C ALA A 203 7.37 -22.28 21.69
N ILE A 204 6.38 -22.06 20.81
CA ILE A 204 5.05 -21.56 21.15
C ILE A 204 4.17 -22.68 21.72
N GLU A 205 4.26 -23.89 21.17
CA GLU A 205 3.59 -25.12 21.67
C GLU A 205 3.81 -25.34 23.18
N GLY A 206 5.02 -25.04 23.68
CA GLY A 206 5.40 -25.27 25.08
C GLY A 206 4.73 -24.36 26.14
N TYR A 207 4.10 -23.25 25.75
CA TYR A 207 3.52 -22.28 26.70
C TYR A 207 2.02 -22.50 27.00
N HIS A 208 1.28 -23.24 26.15
CA HIS A 208 -0.19 -23.33 26.21
C HIS A 208 -0.74 -24.77 26.35
N GLN A 209 0.04 -25.67 26.96
CA GLN A 209 -0.46 -26.99 27.39
C GLN A 209 -1.06 -26.89 28.80
N VAL A 210 -2.18 -26.18 29.00
CA VAL A 210 -2.91 -26.27 30.27
C VAL A 210 -4.42 -26.10 30.11
N ALA A 211 -5.14 -26.75 31.03
CA ALA A 211 -6.56 -27.02 31.00
C ALA A 211 -7.45 -25.77 30.96
N ASP A 212 -8.61 -25.96 30.33
CA ASP A 212 -9.83 -25.13 30.42
C ASP A 212 -9.93 -23.95 29.42
N GLY A 213 -10.04 -24.27 28.13
CA GLY A 213 -10.54 -23.36 27.09
C GLY A 213 -9.49 -22.68 26.19
N GLN A 214 -8.28 -23.25 26.06
CA GLN A 214 -7.13 -22.61 25.41
C GLN A 214 -6.88 -23.00 23.95
N ILE A 215 -6.39 -22.00 23.22
CA ILE A 215 -5.85 -22.03 21.86
C ILE A 215 -4.62 -22.95 21.85
N CYS A 216 -4.68 -24.06 21.11
CA CYS A 216 -3.50 -24.90 20.87
C CYS A 216 -2.96 -24.60 19.46
N ILE A 217 -1.64 -24.60 19.32
CA ILE A 217 -0.93 -24.37 18.07
C ILE A 217 -0.11 -25.64 17.80
N GLU A 218 -0.10 -26.12 16.56
CA GLU A 218 0.67 -27.31 16.15
C GLU A 218 1.38 -27.09 14.82
N TRP A 219 2.51 -27.77 14.63
CA TRP A 219 3.18 -27.85 13.33
C TRP A 219 2.56 -28.95 12.46
N PHE A 220 1.95 -28.56 11.34
CA PHE A 220 1.30 -29.49 10.40
C PHE A 220 1.51 -29.05 8.94
N HIS A 221 1.85 -29.98 8.05
CA HIS A 221 2.07 -29.71 6.62
C HIS A 221 3.04 -28.54 6.31
N ASN A 222 4.14 -28.46 7.05
CA ASN A 222 5.17 -27.41 6.89
C ASN A 222 4.67 -25.99 7.19
N GLN A 223 3.63 -25.87 8.03
CA GLN A 223 3.07 -24.63 8.51
C GLN A 223 2.70 -24.77 9.99
N CYS A 224 2.76 -23.67 10.74
CA CYS A 224 2.33 -23.62 12.13
C CYS A 224 0.89 -23.08 12.19
N MET A 225 -0.04 -23.85 12.76
CA MET A 225 -1.46 -23.54 12.70
C MET A 225 -2.18 -23.86 14.01
N PHE A 226 -3.37 -23.29 14.23
CA PHE A 226 -4.19 -23.63 15.38
C PHE A 226 -4.73 -25.05 15.25
N CYS A 227 -4.59 -25.89 16.28
CA CYS A 227 -5.19 -27.21 16.25
C CYS A 227 -6.71 -27.13 16.44
N VAL A 228 -7.41 -27.99 15.71
CA VAL A 228 -8.87 -28.09 15.77
C VAL A 228 -9.24 -28.95 16.98
N PRO A 229 -10.07 -28.47 17.92
CA PRO A 229 -10.52 -29.30 19.02
C PRO A 229 -11.30 -30.50 18.47
N LYS A 230 -10.93 -31.70 18.91
CA LYS A 230 -11.64 -32.95 18.59
C LYS A 230 -12.92 -33.08 19.40
#